data_AF-A0A2S7UXD3-F1
#
_entry.id   AF-A0A2S7UXD3-F1
#
_cell.length_a   1.000
_cell.length_b   1.000
_cell.length_c   1.000
_cell.angle_alpha   90.00
_cell.angle_beta   90.00
_cell.angle_gamma   90.00
#
_symmetry.space_group_name_H-M   'P 1'
#
loop_
_entity.id
_entity.type
_entity.pdbx_description
1 polymer ?
#
loop_
_entity_poly.entity_id
_entity_poly.type
_entity_poly.pdbx_seq_one_letter_code
_entity_poly.pdbx_strand_id
1 'polypeptide(L)'
;MDSTPNIEVADDKNVITDIAFGVDDALLGKSLAKPLQRGIAMVIDAFFVLMLTHVSAIFWAFTAGLSIFKFGKKSEQKSWRIARYLLRFIGGFTVFVSVLVILNNTFNDDELLGNAGTGNAEIKVNSVDSLTNSIKFGAMALSLSNKLEQGDCDRACYHPLVEEMLDALIKLDAPTDEVYEFIDDNSTSLSMDSEQERLDYVAELYEYYQNALETTKSDQETTTVDASILEGQTPDAPTASTNKYYQARNEKTDSSKVNKTEKPVYSLLEFAKGIVSDLGLGFGWAALYFTAFPALWRGQTPGKRLMGIRVIQLDGTYMSAWDSFGRYGGYGAGFATGLLGFFQIYWDSNRQAIQDKISATVVIKGDL
;
A
#
# COMPACT_ATOMS: atom_id res chain seq x y z
N MET A 1 65.87 -16.13 3.36
CA MET A 1 64.40 -16.10 3.22
C MET A 1 63.86 -16.06 4.63
N ASP A 2 63.64 -14.85 5.11
CA ASP A 2 63.12 -14.61 6.45
C ASP A 2 61.61 -14.85 6.38
N SER A 3 61.16 -16.01 6.88
CA SER A 3 59.75 -16.33 6.99
C SER A 3 59.19 -15.57 8.18
N THR A 4 58.75 -14.33 7.95
CA THR A 4 57.94 -13.62 8.94
C THR A 4 56.72 -14.48 9.24
N PRO A 5 56.48 -14.85 10.50
CA PRO A 5 55.31 -15.65 10.84
C PRO A 5 54.07 -14.86 10.43
N ASN A 6 53.18 -15.49 9.66
CA ASN A 6 51.88 -14.94 9.34
C ASN A 6 51.08 -14.94 10.66
N ILE A 7 51.17 -13.85 11.42
CA ILE A 7 50.33 -13.65 12.59
C ILE A 7 48.94 -13.37 12.04
N GLU A 8 48.07 -14.39 12.02
CA GLU A 8 46.63 -14.20 11.86
C GLU A 8 46.14 -13.38 13.05
N VAL A 9 46.11 -12.06 12.89
CA VAL A 9 45.51 -11.16 13.86
C VAL A 9 44.01 -11.37 13.80
N ALA A 10 43.45 -12.04 14.81
CA ALA A 10 42.02 -12.24 14.92
C ALA A 10 41.31 -10.88 15.06
N ASP A 11 40.36 -10.62 14.17
CA ASP A 11 39.60 -9.37 14.13
C ASP A 11 38.66 -9.24 15.35
N ASP A 12 38.86 -8.20 16.18
CA ASP A 12 38.05 -7.96 17.38
C ASP A 12 36.70 -7.37 17.02
N LYS A 13 35.65 -8.19 17.12
CA LYS A 13 34.27 -7.79 16.82
C LYS A 13 33.71 -6.68 17.70
N ASN A 14 34.42 -6.21 18.72
CA ASN A 14 33.95 -5.15 19.61
C ASN A 14 34.42 -3.75 19.21
N VAL A 15 35.35 -3.66 18.26
CA VAL A 15 36.06 -2.45 17.87
C VAL A 15 36.19 -2.40 16.35
N ILE A 16 36.23 -1.21 15.75
CA ILE A 16 36.49 -1.07 14.32
C ILE A 16 37.97 -1.31 14.02
N THR A 17 38.25 -2.23 13.10
CA THR A 17 39.59 -2.53 12.56
C THR A 17 39.62 -2.28 11.04
N ASP A 18 40.81 -2.12 10.49
CA ASP A 18 41.09 -2.00 9.05
C ASP A 18 41.18 -3.35 8.32
N ILE A 19 41.13 -4.46 9.06
CA ILE A 19 41.38 -5.82 8.56
C ILE A 19 40.26 -6.30 7.62
N ALA A 20 39.01 -5.94 7.91
CA ALA A 20 37.84 -6.46 7.20
C ALA A 20 37.36 -5.59 6.02
N PHE A 21 37.65 -4.28 6.01
CA PHE A 21 37.42 -3.37 4.87
C PHE A 21 38.09 -2.00 5.10
N GLY A 22 38.28 -1.24 4.02
CA GLY A 22 38.77 0.14 4.10
C GLY A 22 37.78 1.04 4.85
N VAL A 23 38.24 1.61 5.96
CA VAL A 23 37.52 2.60 6.78
C VAL A 23 38.36 3.84 6.94
N ASP A 24 37.70 4.97 7.15
CA ASP A 24 38.37 6.21 7.56
C ASP A 24 39.10 6.03 8.90
N ASP A 25 40.30 6.61 9.02
CA ASP A 25 41.14 6.49 10.21
C ASP A 25 40.44 6.99 11.49
N ALA A 26 39.49 7.93 11.38
CA ALA A 26 38.73 8.44 12.52
C ALA A 26 37.80 7.39 13.15
N LEU A 27 37.51 6.30 12.42
CA LEU A 27 36.66 5.21 12.89
C LEU A 27 37.45 4.13 13.64
N LEU A 28 38.75 4.00 13.39
CA LEU A 28 39.58 2.96 13.99
C LEU A 28 39.59 3.08 15.52
N GLY A 29 39.45 1.95 16.20
CA GLY A 29 39.44 1.93 17.67
C GLY A 29 38.09 2.30 18.31
N LYS A 30 37.08 2.72 17.53
CA LYS A 30 35.74 3.00 18.07
C LYS A 30 35.01 1.71 18.41
N SER A 31 34.26 1.72 19.51
CA SER A 31 33.50 0.53 19.92
C SER A 31 32.26 0.32 19.05
N LEU A 32 32.14 -0.89 18.50
CA LEU A 32 30.98 -1.34 17.76
C LEU A 32 29.77 -1.57 18.67
N ALA A 33 28.57 -1.27 18.17
CA ALA A 33 27.33 -1.55 18.86
C ALA A 33 27.11 -3.06 19.03
N LYS A 34 26.69 -3.49 20.23
CA LYS A 34 26.43 -4.92 20.49
C LYS A 34 25.15 -5.37 19.76
N PRO A 35 25.02 -6.66 19.39
CA PRO A 35 23.81 -7.18 18.73
C PRO A 35 22.53 -6.90 19.51
N LEU A 36 22.55 -7.13 20.82
CA LEU A 36 21.40 -6.87 21.69
C LEU A 36 21.03 -5.38 21.74
N GLN A 37 22.03 -4.48 21.75
CA GLN A 37 21.76 -3.04 21.75
C GLN A 37 21.06 -2.60 20.46
N ARG A 38 21.50 -3.13 19.33
CA ARG A 38 20.87 -2.88 18.03
C ARG A 38 19.47 -3.49 17.96
N GLY A 39 19.27 -4.70 18.47
CA GLY A 39 17.97 -5.35 18.56
C GLY A 39 16.96 -4.53 19.35
N ILE A 40 17.31 -4.10 20.57
CA ILE A 40 16.44 -3.27 21.41
C ILE A 40 16.12 -1.92 20.72
N ALA A 41 17.12 -1.28 20.11
CA ALA A 41 16.90 -0.04 19.36
C ALA A 41 15.89 -0.24 18.22
N MET A 42 15.97 -1.34 17.47
CA MET A 42 15.03 -1.66 16.40
C MET A 42 13.62 -1.94 16.92
N VAL A 43 13.47 -2.61 18.07
CA VAL A 43 12.16 -2.85 18.70
C VAL A 43 11.51 -1.53 19.12
N ILE A 44 12.27 -0.62 19.73
CA ILE A 44 11.77 0.71 20.10
C ILE A 44 11.37 1.50 18.86
N ASP A 45 12.21 1.48 17.81
CA ASP A 45 11.89 2.17 16.55
C ASP A 45 10.63 1.58 15.89
N ALA A 46 10.47 0.25 15.89
CA ALA A 46 9.28 -0.42 15.37
C ALA A 46 8.02 -0.02 16.15
N PHE A 47 8.10 0.06 17.48
CA PHE A 47 7.01 0.56 18.31
C PHE A 47 6.57 1.97 17.91
N PHE A 48 7.53 2.90 17.71
CA PHE A 48 7.18 4.25 17.27
C PHE A 48 6.56 4.26 15.87
N VAL A 49 7.13 3.52 14.93
CA VAL A 49 6.59 3.44 13.55
C VAL A 49 5.17 2.87 13.56
N LEU A 50 4.91 1.79 14.32
CA LEU A 50 3.57 1.24 14.48
C LEU A 50 2.62 2.23 15.18
N MET A 51 3.11 2.99 16.17
CA MET A 51 2.31 4.04 16.75
C MET A 51 1.95 5.11 15.71
N LEU A 52 2.88 5.49 14.83
CA LEU A 52 2.65 6.45 13.74
C LEU A 52 1.58 5.97 12.75
N THR A 53 1.44 4.66 12.49
CA THR A 53 0.41 4.14 11.60
C THR A 53 -1.00 4.24 12.18
N HIS A 54 -1.12 4.24 13.51
CA HIS A 54 -2.41 4.43 14.19
C HIS A 54 -2.79 5.90 14.40
N VAL A 55 -1.88 6.83 14.12
CA VAL A 55 -2.18 8.26 14.22
C VAL A 55 -3.08 8.68 13.06
N SER A 56 -4.22 9.31 13.38
CA SER A 56 -5.18 9.74 12.37
C SER A 56 -4.56 10.74 11.39
N ALA A 57 -4.98 10.67 10.12
CA ALA A 57 -4.56 11.63 9.10
C ALA A 57 -4.88 13.08 9.51
N ILE A 58 -5.95 13.29 10.30
CA ILE A 58 -6.36 14.58 10.84
C ILE A 58 -5.28 15.16 11.77
N PHE A 59 -4.66 14.34 12.62
CA PHE A 59 -3.57 14.77 13.48
C PHE A 59 -2.34 15.21 12.66
N TRP A 60 -2.01 14.47 11.59
CA TRP A 60 -0.91 14.83 10.70
C TRP A 60 -1.19 16.11 9.90
N ALA A 61 -2.41 16.29 9.40
CA ALA A 61 -2.83 17.52 8.72
C ALA A 61 -2.72 18.73 9.67
N PHE A 62 -3.16 18.56 10.92
CA PHE A 62 -3.05 19.60 11.95
C PHE A 62 -1.59 19.96 12.27
N THR A 63 -0.74 18.96 12.54
CA THR A 63 0.68 19.18 12.89
C THR A 63 1.49 19.73 11.70
N ALA A 64 1.24 19.25 10.48
CA ALA A 64 1.83 19.79 9.27
C ALA A 64 1.38 21.24 9.04
N GLY A 65 0.09 21.53 9.17
CA GLY A 65 -0.45 22.87 9.05
C GLY A 65 0.19 23.86 10.04
N LEU A 66 0.35 23.47 11.31
CA LEU A 66 1.06 24.28 12.32
C LEU A 66 2.54 24.48 11.97
N SER A 67 3.21 23.44 11.49
CA SER A 67 4.62 23.51 11.08
C SER A 67 4.81 24.47 9.93
N ILE A 68 4.01 24.33 8.86
CA ILE A 68 4.02 25.19 7.68
C ILE A 68 3.74 26.66 8.07
N PHE A 69 2.72 26.88 8.90
CA PHE A 69 2.37 28.22 9.41
C PHE A 69 3.53 28.87 10.18
N LYS A 70 4.26 28.09 10.98
CA LYS A 70 5.39 28.58 11.79
C LYS A 70 6.65 28.80 10.96
N PHE A 71 6.99 27.90 10.03
CA PHE A 71 8.16 28.03 9.16
C PHE A 71 8.05 29.23 8.21
N GLY A 72 6.84 29.62 7.80
CA GLY A 72 6.61 30.84 7.01
C GLY A 72 7.01 32.15 7.69
N LYS A 73 7.37 32.15 8.99
CA LYS A 73 7.74 33.34 9.78
C LYS A 73 9.24 33.72 9.71
N LYS A 74 10.15 32.81 9.34
CA LYS A 74 11.58 32.90 9.69
C LYS A 74 12.53 33.48 8.62
N SER A 75 12.05 34.17 7.58
CA SER A 75 12.88 34.63 6.45
C SER A 75 12.76 36.13 6.17
N GLU A 76 13.88 36.85 6.24
CA GLU A 76 13.98 38.32 6.05
C GLU A 76 14.07 38.76 4.57
N GLN A 77 14.25 37.83 3.62
CA GLN A 77 14.40 38.18 2.20
C GLN A 77 13.08 38.65 1.55
N LYS A 78 13.14 39.73 0.76
CA LYS A 78 11.98 40.46 0.20
C LYS A 78 11.31 39.77 -0.99
N SER A 79 12.01 38.91 -1.73
CA SER A 79 11.52 38.27 -2.97
C SER A 79 10.44 37.20 -2.76
N TRP A 80 10.45 36.49 -1.62
CA TRP A 80 9.52 35.39 -1.34
C TRP A 80 8.28 35.81 -0.53
N ARG A 81 7.95 37.10 -0.47
CA ARG A 81 6.89 37.63 0.40
C ARG A 81 5.50 37.06 0.09
N ILE A 82 5.09 37.04 -1.18
CA ILE A 82 3.76 36.54 -1.59
C ILE A 82 3.65 35.03 -1.33
N ALA A 83 4.67 34.27 -1.73
CA ALA A 83 4.73 32.82 -1.48
C ALA A 83 4.60 32.48 0.02
N ARG A 84 5.15 33.30 0.92
CA ARG A 84 5.01 33.11 2.37
C ARG A 84 3.60 33.39 2.89
N TYR A 85 2.92 34.43 2.39
CA TYR A 85 1.53 34.67 2.76
C TYR A 85 0.62 33.54 2.26
N LEU A 86 0.86 33.06 1.05
CA LEU A 86 0.16 31.89 0.50
C LEU A 86 0.42 30.65 1.35
N LEU A 87 1.68 30.36 1.68
CA LEU A 87 2.07 29.21 2.51
C LEU A 87 1.47 29.28 3.92
N ARG A 88 1.41 30.47 4.52
CA ARG A 88 0.76 30.70 5.82
C ARG A 88 -0.76 30.59 5.72
N PHE A 89 -1.37 31.06 4.64
CA PHE A 89 -2.80 30.88 4.39
C PHE A 89 -3.14 29.41 4.25
N ILE A 90 -2.36 28.66 3.45
CA ILE A 90 -2.52 27.21 3.30
C ILE A 90 -2.36 26.51 4.64
N GLY A 91 -1.27 26.76 5.38
CA GLY A 91 -1.06 26.15 6.70
C GLY A 91 -2.17 26.48 7.70
N GLY A 92 -2.64 27.73 7.73
CA GLY A 92 -3.76 28.15 8.58
C GLY A 92 -5.10 27.54 8.16
N PHE A 93 -5.36 27.43 6.85
CA PHE A 93 -6.55 26.80 6.29
C PHE A 93 -6.57 25.30 6.58
N THR A 94 -5.45 24.60 6.43
CA THR A 94 -5.33 23.18 6.79
C THR A 94 -5.61 22.96 8.29
N VAL A 95 -5.09 23.82 9.17
CA VAL A 95 -5.41 23.76 10.61
C VAL A 95 -6.89 24.01 10.85
N PHE A 96 -7.49 25.01 10.20
CA PHE A 96 -8.92 25.32 10.32
C PHE A 96 -9.80 24.14 9.89
N VAL A 97 -9.54 23.55 8.72
CA VAL A 97 -10.26 22.36 8.23
C VAL A 97 -10.07 21.18 9.19
N SER A 98 -8.86 20.94 9.68
CA SER A 98 -8.60 19.85 10.64
C SER A 98 -9.39 20.03 11.94
N VAL A 99 -9.46 21.25 12.47
CA VAL A 99 -10.25 21.58 13.66
C VAL A 99 -11.75 21.41 13.39
N LEU A 100 -12.26 21.84 12.23
CA LEU A 100 -13.67 21.63 11.86
C LEU A 100 -14.03 20.14 11.81
N VAL A 101 -13.16 19.31 11.24
CA VAL A 101 -13.38 17.85 11.22
C VAL A 101 -13.36 17.30 12.65
N ILE A 102 -12.41 17.69 13.51
CA ILE A 102 -12.39 17.24 14.91
C ILE A 102 -13.67 17.65 15.65
N LEU A 103 -14.12 18.90 15.50
CA LEU A 103 -15.34 19.39 16.14
C LEU A 103 -16.57 18.66 15.61
N ASN A 104 -16.70 18.51 14.29
CA ASN A 104 -17.77 17.71 13.67
C ASN A 104 -17.80 16.29 14.24
N ASN A 105 -16.62 15.68 14.39
CA ASN A 105 -16.50 14.32 14.91
C ASN A 105 -16.82 14.21 16.41
N THR A 106 -16.61 15.27 17.18
CA THR A 106 -16.85 15.27 18.64
C THR A 106 -18.30 15.61 19.00
N PHE A 107 -18.98 16.39 18.15
CA PHE A 107 -20.34 16.88 18.42
C PHE A 107 -21.45 16.09 17.71
N ASN A 108 -21.11 15.23 16.75
CA ASN A 108 -22.08 14.42 15.99
C ASN A 108 -22.05 12.93 16.36
N ASP A 109 -21.70 12.57 17.61
CA ASP A 109 -21.83 11.18 18.10
C ASP A 109 -23.31 10.83 18.38
N ASP A 110 -24.10 10.82 17.31
CA ASP A 110 -25.21 9.91 17.03
C ASP A 110 -24.98 9.46 15.57
N GLU A 111 -24.36 8.28 15.42
CA GLU A 111 -24.29 7.52 14.17
C GLU A 111 -23.75 8.27 12.91
N LEU A 112 -22.52 8.79 12.86
CA LEU A 112 -21.89 9.05 11.55
C LEU A 112 -20.38 9.33 11.49
N LEU A 113 -19.52 8.38 11.86
CA LEU A 113 -18.13 8.33 11.35
C LEU A 113 -17.65 6.92 10.99
N GLY A 114 -18.46 6.25 10.19
CA GLY A 114 -17.94 5.59 8.99
C GLY A 114 -18.16 6.50 7.79
N ASN A 115 -17.65 7.73 7.79
CA ASN A 115 -17.82 8.66 6.67
C ASN A 115 -16.49 9.32 6.28
N ALA A 116 -15.61 8.51 5.69
CA ALA A 116 -14.93 8.93 4.48
C ALA A 116 -15.80 8.47 3.29
N GLY A 117 -16.66 9.36 2.80
CA GLY A 117 -17.35 9.20 1.52
C GLY A 117 -18.78 8.71 1.60
N THR A 118 -19.73 9.64 1.77
CA THR A 118 -21.08 9.64 1.20
C THR A 118 -21.81 10.86 1.76
N GLY A 119 -21.57 12.01 1.12
CA GLY A 119 -22.58 13.06 1.05
C GLY A 119 -23.18 12.95 -0.34
N ASN A 120 -24.50 12.78 -0.43
CA ASN A 120 -25.24 12.98 -1.68
C ASN A 120 -25.04 14.42 -2.13
N ALA A 121 -23.98 14.64 -2.89
CA ALA A 121 -23.66 15.90 -3.50
C ALA A 121 -23.99 15.74 -4.98
N GLU A 122 -25.10 16.34 -5.39
CA GLU A 122 -25.34 16.70 -6.78
C GLU A 122 -24.25 17.72 -7.17
N ILE A 123 -23.10 17.22 -7.59
CA ILE A 123 -21.99 18.02 -8.11
C ILE A 123 -22.12 17.98 -9.63
N LYS A 124 -22.81 18.99 -10.19
CA LYS A 124 -22.75 19.27 -11.63
C LYS A 124 -21.39 19.91 -11.93
N VAL A 125 -20.41 19.08 -12.30
CA VAL A 125 -19.12 19.53 -12.84
C VAL A 125 -18.82 18.71 -14.09
N ASN A 126 -19.09 19.33 -15.23
CA ASN A 126 -18.89 18.74 -16.56
C ASN A 126 -17.39 18.69 -16.89
N SER A 127 -16.72 17.58 -16.55
CA SER A 127 -15.52 17.03 -17.24
C SER A 127 -14.74 15.96 -16.41
N VAL A 128 -15.38 15.16 -15.54
CA VAL A 128 -14.66 14.23 -14.62
C VAL A 128 -15.42 12.92 -14.33
N ASP A 129 -16.08 12.32 -15.32
CA ASP A 129 -16.95 11.16 -15.10
C ASP A 129 -16.17 9.88 -14.70
N SER A 130 -14.98 9.63 -15.27
CA SER A 130 -14.22 8.39 -15.01
C SER A 130 -13.64 8.29 -13.59
N LEU A 131 -13.11 9.38 -13.03
CA LEU A 131 -12.58 9.40 -11.66
C LEU A 131 -13.70 9.32 -10.61
N THR A 132 -14.87 9.90 -10.92
CA THR A 132 -16.02 9.87 -10.02
C THR A 132 -16.63 8.46 -9.98
N ASN A 133 -16.70 7.79 -11.13
CA ASN A 133 -17.21 6.42 -11.23
C ASN A 133 -16.26 5.40 -10.58
N SER A 134 -14.94 5.61 -10.62
CA SER A 134 -13.97 4.72 -9.94
C SER A 134 -14.04 4.82 -8.41
N ILE A 135 -14.28 6.02 -7.87
CA ILE A 135 -14.50 6.21 -6.43
C ILE A 135 -15.81 5.54 -5.98
N LYS A 136 -16.89 5.66 -6.76
CA LYS A 136 -18.18 5.00 -6.48
C LYS A 136 -18.05 3.47 -6.51
N PHE A 137 -17.36 2.93 -7.52
CA PHE A 137 -17.07 1.50 -7.63
C PHE A 137 -16.31 0.98 -6.40
N GLY A 138 -15.27 1.69 -5.95
CA GLY A 138 -14.53 1.33 -4.74
C GLY A 138 -15.40 1.32 -3.48
N ALA A 139 -16.27 2.31 -3.30
CA ALA A 139 -17.19 2.37 -2.15
C ALA A 139 -18.21 1.22 -2.17
N MET A 140 -18.67 0.82 -3.35
CA MET A 140 -19.61 -0.28 -3.51
C MET A 140 -18.98 -1.65 -3.24
N ALA A 141 -17.76 -1.88 -3.73
CA ALA A 141 -17.00 -3.09 -3.44
C ALA A 141 -16.74 -3.26 -1.93
N LEU A 142 -16.43 -2.17 -1.23
CA LEU A 142 -16.31 -2.14 0.24
C LEU A 142 -17.64 -2.49 0.93
N SER A 143 -18.75 -1.95 0.45
CA SER A 143 -20.08 -2.22 1.02
C SER A 143 -20.49 -3.68 0.86
N LEU A 144 -20.17 -4.30 -0.28
CA LEU A 144 -20.41 -5.71 -0.55
C LEU A 144 -19.54 -6.58 0.37
N SER A 145 -18.25 -6.28 0.47
CA SER A 145 -17.31 -6.99 1.36
C SER A 145 -17.78 -6.96 2.82
N ASN A 146 -18.16 -5.79 3.33
CA ASN A 146 -18.63 -5.65 4.71
C ASN A 146 -19.92 -6.44 4.98
N LYS A 147 -20.83 -6.54 3.99
CA LYS A 147 -22.05 -7.33 4.12
C LYS A 147 -21.79 -8.83 4.09
N LEU A 148 -20.82 -9.28 3.28
CA LEU A 148 -20.42 -10.69 3.21
C LEU A 148 -19.75 -11.16 4.52
N GLU A 149 -18.97 -10.29 5.17
CA GLU A 149 -18.32 -10.61 6.46
C GLU A 149 -19.29 -10.77 7.63
N GLN A 150 -20.51 -10.20 7.56
CA GLN A 150 -21.52 -10.34 8.61
C GLN A 150 -22.12 -11.76 8.71
N GLY A 151 -21.77 -12.66 7.78
CA GLY A 151 -21.97 -14.10 7.90
C GLY A 151 -23.38 -14.62 7.67
N ASP A 152 -24.34 -13.75 7.33
CA ASP A 152 -25.76 -14.08 7.11
C ASP A 152 -26.32 -13.31 5.89
N CYS A 153 -25.62 -13.38 4.75
CA CYS A 153 -26.00 -12.69 3.52
C CYS A 153 -26.27 -13.70 2.39
N ASP A 154 -27.54 -14.07 2.23
CA ASP A 154 -28.04 -14.91 1.14
C ASP A 154 -27.99 -14.17 -0.21
N ARG A 155 -28.27 -14.89 -1.32
CA ARG A 155 -28.33 -14.33 -2.67
C ARG A 155 -29.16 -13.06 -2.79
N ALA A 156 -30.32 -13.00 -2.13
CA ALA A 156 -31.17 -11.82 -2.14
C ALA A 156 -30.52 -10.58 -1.48
N CYS A 157 -29.56 -10.77 -0.59
CA CYS A 157 -28.83 -9.72 0.11
C CYS A 157 -27.71 -9.11 -0.74
N TYR A 158 -26.94 -9.92 -1.48
CA TYR A 158 -25.79 -9.43 -2.26
C TYR A 158 -26.08 -9.17 -3.74
N HIS A 159 -27.04 -9.87 -4.35
CA HIS A 159 -27.34 -9.75 -5.79
C HIS A 159 -27.60 -8.31 -6.27
N PRO A 160 -28.44 -7.48 -5.61
CA PRO A 160 -28.66 -6.10 -6.06
C PRO A 160 -27.41 -5.22 -5.95
N LEU A 161 -26.48 -5.53 -5.02
CA LEU A 161 -25.22 -4.79 -4.90
C LEU A 161 -24.25 -5.17 -6.03
N VAL A 162 -24.30 -6.41 -6.49
CA VAL A 162 -23.49 -6.87 -7.61
C VAL A 162 -23.99 -6.24 -8.91
N GLU A 163 -25.30 -6.14 -9.13
CA GLU A 163 -25.88 -5.43 -10.29
C GLU A 163 -25.47 -3.95 -10.32
N GLU A 164 -25.56 -3.26 -9.16
CA GLU A 164 -25.14 -1.86 -9.05
C GLU A 164 -23.65 -1.67 -9.39
N MET A 165 -22.82 -2.68 -9.10
CA MET A 165 -21.39 -2.70 -9.38
C MET A 165 -21.12 -2.93 -10.87
N LEU A 166 -21.89 -3.81 -11.51
CA LEU A 166 -21.84 -4.03 -12.95
C LEU A 166 -22.27 -2.78 -13.74
N ASP A 167 -23.30 -2.08 -13.27
CA ASP A 167 -23.73 -0.80 -13.85
C ASP A 167 -22.64 0.27 -13.74
N ALA A 168 -21.85 0.26 -12.66
CA ALA A 168 -20.71 1.15 -12.49
C ALA A 168 -19.56 0.81 -13.46
N LEU A 169 -19.34 -0.47 -13.76
CA LEU A 169 -18.34 -0.91 -14.76
C LEU A 169 -18.71 -0.48 -16.17
N ILE A 170 -19.99 -0.54 -16.53
CA ILE A 170 -20.49 -0.03 -17.82
C ILE A 170 -20.18 1.46 -17.97
N LYS A 171 -20.37 2.25 -16.90
CA LYS A 171 -20.08 3.69 -16.88
C LYS A 171 -18.58 4.02 -16.86
N LEU A 172 -17.72 3.03 -16.66
CA LEU A 172 -16.26 3.15 -16.72
C LEU A 172 -15.68 2.73 -18.08
N ASP A 173 -16.53 2.29 -19.01
CA ASP A 173 -16.13 1.77 -20.33
C ASP A 173 -15.12 0.61 -20.21
N ALA A 174 -15.33 -0.27 -19.23
CA ALA A 174 -14.49 -1.43 -19.00
C ALA A 174 -14.61 -2.44 -20.17
N PRO A 175 -13.50 -2.99 -20.67
CA PRO A 175 -13.55 -3.95 -21.75
C PRO A 175 -14.21 -5.26 -21.30
N THR A 176 -15.04 -5.84 -22.17
CA THR A 176 -15.94 -6.95 -21.86
C THR A 176 -15.23 -8.21 -21.32
N ASP A 177 -14.00 -8.45 -21.77
CA ASP A 177 -13.15 -9.56 -21.33
C ASP A 177 -12.67 -9.39 -19.88
N GLU A 178 -12.29 -8.18 -19.49
CA GLU A 178 -11.89 -7.89 -18.10
C GLU A 178 -13.08 -8.00 -17.12
N VAL A 179 -14.29 -7.63 -17.56
CA VAL A 179 -15.51 -7.75 -16.73
C VAL A 179 -15.87 -9.21 -16.46
N TYR A 180 -15.70 -10.10 -17.44
CA TYR A 180 -15.94 -11.53 -17.24
C TYR A 180 -14.96 -12.13 -16.22
N GLU A 181 -13.67 -11.82 -16.35
CA GLU A 181 -12.63 -12.28 -15.42
C GLU A 181 -12.91 -11.75 -14.01
N PHE A 182 -13.32 -10.48 -13.89
CA PHE A 182 -13.70 -9.87 -12.62
C PHE A 182 -14.90 -10.58 -11.95
N ILE A 183 -15.95 -10.93 -12.71
CA ILE A 183 -17.12 -11.65 -12.17
C ILE A 183 -16.72 -13.06 -11.73
N ASP A 184 -15.96 -13.81 -12.55
CA ASP A 184 -15.54 -15.17 -12.23
C ASP A 184 -14.65 -15.21 -10.98
N ASP A 185 -13.64 -14.35 -10.90
CA ASP A 185 -12.72 -14.28 -9.76
C ASP A 185 -13.45 -13.95 -8.45
N ASN A 186 -14.33 -12.94 -8.45
CA ASN A 186 -15.03 -12.53 -7.25
C ASN A 186 -16.18 -13.48 -6.86
N SER A 187 -16.72 -14.27 -7.79
CA SER A 187 -17.76 -15.26 -7.47
C SER A 187 -17.29 -16.34 -6.49
N THR A 188 -15.98 -16.58 -6.38
CA THR A 188 -15.40 -17.55 -5.44
C THR A 188 -15.46 -17.10 -3.98
N SER A 189 -15.63 -15.80 -3.74
CA SER A 189 -15.79 -15.23 -2.40
C SER A 189 -17.21 -15.32 -1.85
N LEU A 190 -18.17 -15.75 -2.69
CA LEU A 190 -19.57 -15.92 -2.32
C LEU A 190 -19.79 -17.31 -1.73
N SER A 191 -20.56 -17.39 -0.65
CA SER A 191 -20.97 -18.66 -0.05
C SER A 191 -22.04 -19.33 -0.92
N MET A 192 -21.62 -20.23 -1.80
CA MET A 192 -22.52 -21.04 -2.64
C MET A 192 -22.33 -22.54 -2.34
N ASP A 193 -23.41 -23.31 -2.39
CA ASP A 193 -23.43 -24.71 -1.97
C ASP A 193 -22.82 -25.67 -3.03
N SER A 194 -22.77 -25.24 -4.30
CA SER A 194 -22.34 -26.05 -5.45
C SER A 194 -21.53 -25.27 -6.48
N GLU A 195 -20.52 -25.91 -7.08
CA GLU A 195 -19.73 -25.32 -8.19
C GLU A 195 -20.60 -25.05 -9.43
N GLN A 196 -21.63 -25.88 -9.66
CA GLN A 196 -22.56 -25.67 -10.77
C GLN A 196 -23.42 -24.41 -10.56
N GLU A 197 -23.86 -24.18 -9.33
CA GLU A 197 -24.67 -23.01 -8.96
C GLU A 197 -23.86 -21.71 -9.11
N ARG A 198 -22.56 -21.76 -8.79
CA ARG A 198 -21.63 -20.65 -9.06
C ARG A 198 -21.54 -20.34 -10.54
N LEU A 199 -21.37 -21.36 -11.39
CA LEU A 199 -21.25 -21.17 -12.83
C LEU A 199 -22.54 -20.63 -13.46
N ASP A 200 -23.70 -21.12 -13.00
CA ASP A 200 -25.00 -20.63 -13.45
C ASP A 200 -25.19 -19.15 -13.04
N TYR A 201 -24.76 -18.78 -11.83
CA TYR A 201 -24.83 -17.40 -11.35
C TYR A 201 -23.87 -16.44 -12.09
N VAL A 202 -22.65 -16.88 -12.38
CA VAL A 202 -21.69 -16.10 -13.20
C VAL A 202 -22.26 -15.86 -14.61
N ALA A 203 -22.91 -16.87 -15.19
CA ALA A 203 -23.55 -16.74 -16.50
C ALA A 203 -24.69 -15.70 -16.49
N GLU A 204 -25.51 -15.72 -15.44
CA GLU A 204 -26.61 -14.77 -15.23
C GLU A 204 -26.11 -13.32 -15.10
N LEU A 205 -25.07 -13.08 -14.30
CA LEU A 205 -24.48 -11.75 -14.13
C LEU A 205 -23.87 -11.21 -15.43
N TYR A 206 -23.26 -12.10 -16.22
CA TYR A 206 -22.71 -11.72 -17.51
C TYR A 206 -23.80 -11.39 -18.53
N GLU A 207 -24.92 -12.12 -18.52
CA GLU A 207 -26.10 -11.82 -19.35
C GLU A 207 -26.71 -10.46 -18.97
N TYR A 208 -26.83 -10.17 -17.67
CA TYR A 208 -27.24 -8.85 -17.17
C TYR A 208 -26.34 -7.73 -17.71
N TYR A 209 -25.01 -7.89 -17.59
CA TYR A 209 -24.03 -6.91 -18.07
C TYR A 209 -24.15 -6.64 -19.57
N GLN A 210 -24.27 -7.69 -20.40
CA GLN A 210 -24.41 -7.56 -21.85
C GLN A 210 -25.69 -6.80 -22.23
N ASN A 211 -26.83 -7.15 -21.63
CA ASN A 211 -28.10 -6.50 -21.89
C ASN A 211 -28.08 -5.01 -21.47
N ALA A 212 -27.45 -4.70 -20.34
CA ALA A 212 -27.29 -3.32 -19.87
C ALA A 212 -26.34 -2.49 -20.76
N LEU A 213 -25.29 -3.12 -21.30
CA LEU A 213 -24.36 -2.50 -22.24
C LEU A 213 -25.05 -2.16 -23.58
N GLU A 214 -25.89 -3.04 -24.10
CA GLU A 214 -26.70 -2.81 -25.31
C GLU A 214 -27.72 -1.69 -25.11
N THR A 215 -28.39 -1.66 -23.96
CA THR A 215 -29.36 -0.62 -23.60
C THR A 215 -28.70 0.77 -23.54
N THR A 216 -27.50 0.86 -22.95
CA THR A 216 -26.74 2.12 -22.83
C THR A 216 -26.27 2.67 -24.18
N LYS A 217 -25.99 1.80 -25.16
CA LYS A 217 -25.62 2.19 -26.53
C LYS A 217 -26.81 2.72 -27.33
N SER A 218 -28.03 2.22 -27.07
CA SER A 218 -29.25 2.70 -27.74
C SER A 218 -29.64 4.13 -27.33
N ASP A 219 -29.30 4.57 -26.12
CA ASP A 219 -29.63 5.92 -25.64
C ASP A 219 -28.73 7.03 -26.21
N GLN A 220 -27.62 6.69 -26.87
CA GLN A 220 -26.70 7.65 -27.50
C GLN A 220 -27.01 7.95 -28.98
N GLU A 221 -27.94 7.22 -29.61
CA GLU A 221 -28.37 7.46 -30.99
C GLU A 221 -29.85 7.86 -31.06
N THR A 222 -30.21 9.05 -30.59
CA THR A 222 -31.43 9.71 -31.07
C THR A 222 -31.23 11.22 -31.21
N THR A 223 -30.47 11.63 -32.22
CA THR A 223 -30.70 12.89 -32.93
C THR A 223 -30.34 12.73 -34.40
N THR A 224 -31.22 12.08 -35.17
CA THR A 224 -31.52 12.44 -36.57
C THR A 224 -32.84 11.76 -36.96
N VAL A 225 -33.84 12.59 -37.23
CA VAL A 225 -35.02 12.21 -38.00
C VAL A 225 -34.57 11.97 -39.44
N ASP A 226 -34.82 10.78 -39.99
CA ASP A 226 -35.47 10.68 -41.30
C ASP A 226 -36.04 9.27 -41.56
N ALA A 227 -37.19 9.29 -42.24
CA ALA A 227 -38.13 8.19 -42.41
C ALA A 227 -37.89 7.36 -43.68
N SER A 228 -38.19 6.05 -43.63
CA SER A 228 -38.86 5.23 -44.68
C SER A 228 -38.85 3.75 -44.24
N ILE A 229 -39.97 3.15 -43.78
CA ILE A 229 -41.11 2.52 -44.50
C ILE A 229 -40.96 0.98 -44.69
N LEU A 230 -41.87 0.25 -43.99
CA LEU A 230 -42.58 -1.04 -44.25
C LEU A 230 -41.74 -2.32 -44.49
N GLU A 231 -42.02 -3.55 -44.00
CA GLU A 231 -43.15 -4.33 -43.42
C GLU A 231 -42.51 -5.34 -42.43
N GLY A 232 -43.06 -5.80 -41.29
CA GLY A 232 -44.36 -6.42 -41.03
C GLY A 232 -44.17 -7.89 -40.63
N GLN A 233 -44.24 -8.24 -39.33
CA GLN A 233 -44.80 -9.48 -38.71
C GLN A 233 -44.30 -9.70 -37.26
N THR A 234 -45.25 -9.85 -36.33
CA THR A 234 -45.13 -10.46 -34.98
C THR A 234 -45.58 -11.93 -35.04
N PRO A 235 -45.47 -12.75 -33.97
CA PRO A 235 -44.42 -12.90 -32.94
C PRO A 235 -43.97 -14.39 -32.81
N ASP A 236 -42.75 -14.69 -32.38
CA ASP A 236 -42.41 -15.98 -31.75
C ASP A 236 -41.16 -15.87 -30.88
N ALA A 237 -41.23 -16.44 -29.68
CA ALA A 237 -40.13 -16.66 -28.73
C ALA A 237 -39.89 -18.17 -28.57
N PRO A 238 -38.81 -18.64 -27.91
CA PRO A 238 -37.41 -18.21 -27.93
C PRO A 238 -36.51 -19.36 -28.43
N THR A 239 -35.31 -19.07 -28.96
CA THR A 239 -34.29 -20.13 -29.12
C THR A 239 -32.92 -19.63 -28.68
N ALA A 240 -32.35 -20.39 -27.75
CA ALA A 240 -31.05 -20.21 -27.13
C ALA A 240 -29.93 -19.96 -28.14
N SER A 241 -29.27 -18.80 -28.04
CA SER A 241 -27.99 -18.53 -28.67
C SER A 241 -26.86 -19.01 -27.75
N THR A 242 -26.35 -20.20 -28.07
CA THR A 242 -25.14 -20.83 -27.53
C THR A 242 -23.95 -19.87 -27.59
N ASN A 243 -23.48 -19.42 -26.42
CA ASN A 243 -22.32 -18.52 -26.32
C ASN A 243 -21.00 -19.23 -26.67
N LYS A 244 -20.26 -18.60 -27.59
CA LYS A 244 -18.98 -19.04 -28.18
C LYS A 244 -17.83 -19.23 -27.18
N TYR A 245 -18.00 -18.77 -25.95
CA TYR A 245 -16.99 -18.81 -24.89
C TYR A 245 -16.95 -20.14 -24.10
N TYR A 246 -18.05 -20.90 -24.05
CA TYR A 246 -18.11 -22.19 -23.35
C TYR A 246 -17.30 -23.33 -24.01
N GLN A 247 -16.93 -23.18 -25.29
CA GLN A 247 -16.21 -24.25 -26.01
C GLN A 247 -14.69 -24.20 -25.85
N ALA A 248 -14.09 -23.09 -25.39
CA ALA A 248 -12.64 -22.94 -25.36
C ALA A 248 -11.92 -23.63 -24.19
N ARG A 249 -12.64 -24.05 -23.13
CA ARG A 249 -12.04 -24.66 -21.92
C ARG A 249 -12.08 -26.20 -21.91
N ASN A 250 -12.90 -26.84 -22.75
CA ASN A 250 -13.16 -28.28 -22.67
C ASN A 250 -12.19 -29.17 -23.48
N GLU A 251 -11.18 -28.62 -24.17
CA GLU A 251 -10.33 -29.42 -25.07
C GLU A 251 -8.91 -29.71 -24.57
N LYS A 252 -8.60 -29.43 -23.30
CA LYS A 252 -7.30 -29.83 -22.72
C LYS A 252 -7.45 -30.44 -21.34
N THR A 253 -7.97 -31.66 -21.25
CA THR A 253 -7.56 -32.63 -20.21
C THR A 253 -7.86 -34.07 -20.65
N ASP A 254 -6.83 -34.77 -21.12
CA ASP A 254 -6.62 -36.21 -20.90
C ASP A 254 -5.08 -36.41 -21.04
N SER A 255 -4.30 -36.93 -20.10
CA SER A 255 -4.54 -37.93 -19.07
C SER A 255 -3.53 -37.78 -17.93
N SER A 256 -3.92 -38.10 -16.69
CA SER A 256 -3.30 -39.13 -15.85
C SER A 256 -3.59 -38.92 -14.35
N LYS A 257 -4.15 -39.97 -13.75
CA LYS A 257 -4.53 -40.15 -12.34
C LYS A 257 -3.37 -39.92 -11.36
N VAL A 258 -3.66 -39.38 -10.17
CA VAL A 258 -3.42 -40.01 -8.84
C VAL A 258 -4.10 -39.16 -7.74
N ASN A 259 -4.80 -39.85 -6.84
CA ASN A 259 -5.47 -39.33 -5.64
C ASN A 259 -4.54 -38.56 -4.68
N LYS A 260 -5.02 -37.43 -4.15
CA LYS A 260 -5.02 -37.14 -2.70
C LYS A 260 -5.92 -35.96 -2.36
N THR A 261 -6.73 -36.16 -1.33
CA THR A 261 -7.47 -35.17 -0.56
C THR A 261 -6.54 -34.07 -0.04
N GLU A 262 -6.87 -32.79 -0.27
CA GLU A 262 -6.61 -31.63 0.61
C GLU A 262 -7.24 -30.34 0.03
N LYS A 263 -8.08 -29.65 0.82
CA LYS A 263 -8.46 -28.23 0.62
C LYS A 263 -7.41 -27.35 1.31
N PRO A 264 -7.33 -26.03 1.03
CA PRO A 264 -7.03 -25.38 -0.25
C PRO A 264 -5.68 -24.62 -0.18
N VAL A 265 -5.02 -24.38 -1.32
CA VAL A 265 -3.85 -23.49 -1.40
C VAL A 265 -4.29 -22.10 -1.87
N TYR A 266 -4.94 -21.34 -0.97
CA TYR A 266 -4.99 -19.87 -1.04
C TYR A 266 -4.03 -19.35 0.04
N SER A 267 -2.71 -19.21 -0.25
CA SER A 267 -1.75 -19.11 0.87
C SER A 267 -0.52 -18.20 0.70
N LEU A 268 -0.28 -17.53 -0.42
CA LEU A 268 0.89 -16.64 -0.51
C LEU A 268 0.62 -15.32 -1.23
N LEU A 269 -0.19 -15.35 -2.29
CA LEU A 269 -0.51 -14.14 -3.05
C LEU A 269 -1.53 -13.26 -2.33
N GLU A 270 -2.54 -13.84 -1.67
CA GLU A 270 -3.50 -13.09 -0.83
C GLU A 270 -2.85 -12.57 0.46
N PHE A 271 -2.00 -13.38 1.10
CA PHE A 271 -1.16 -12.93 2.21
C PHE A 271 -0.25 -11.77 1.78
N ALA A 272 0.37 -11.86 0.59
CA ALA A 272 1.18 -10.77 0.04
C ALA A 272 0.35 -9.53 -0.32
N LYS A 273 -0.86 -9.69 -0.89
CA LYS A 273 -1.77 -8.57 -1.21
C LYS A 273 -2.26 -7.87 0.07
N GLY A 274 -2.69 -8.63 1.08
CA GLY A 274 -3.10 -8.08 2.39
C GLY A 274 -1.95 -7.42 3.14
N ILE A 275 -0.75 -8.00 3.07
CA ILE A 275 0.46 -7.36 3.57
C ILE A 275 0.75 -6.07 2.80
N VAL A 276 0.65 -6.04 1.47
CA VAL A 276 0.98 -4.85 0.68
C VAL A 276 -0.04 -3.72 0.89
N SER A 277 -1.34 -4.01 1.05
CA SER A 277 -2.35 -3.00 1.36
C SER A 277 -2.18 -2.41 2.76
N ASP A 278 -1.92 -3.26 3.76
CA ASP A 278 -1.79 -2.84 5.16
C ASP A 278 -0.40 -2.25 5.46
N LEU A 279 0.64 -2.72 4.77
CA LEU A 279 1.98 -2.15 4.82
C LEU A 279 2.13 -0.92 3.93
N GLY A 280 1.27 -0.63 2.95
CA GLY A 280 1.47 0.50 2.03
C GLY A 280 1.63 1.83 2.77
N LEU A 281 0.77 2.08 3.75
CA LEU A 281 0.86 3.26 4.64
C LEU A 281 1.98 3.12 5.68
N GLY A 282 2.14 1.94 6.30
CA GLY A 282 3.16 1.71 7.33
C GLY A 282 4.59 1.77 6.80
N PHE A 283 4.83 1.25 5.61
CA PHE A 283 6.09 1.28 4.87
C PHE A 283 6.46 2.71 4.48
N GLY A 284 5.48 3.55 4.10
CA GLY A 284 5.70 4.97 3.85
C GLY A 284 6.15 5.73 5.10
N TRP A 285 5.47 5.54 6.23
CA TRP A 285 5.86 6.14 7.51
C TRP A 285 7.21 5.64 8.01
N ALA A 286 7.49 4.33 7.85
CA ALA A 286 8.78 3.76 8.17
C ALA A 286 9.90 4.38 7.31
N ALA A 287 9.68 4.54 6.00
CA ALA A 287 10.63 5.19 5.10
C ALA A 287 10.92 6.63 5.54
N LEU A 288 9.88 7.42 5.85
CA LEU A 288 10.03 8.77 6.36
C LEU A 288 10.76 8.81 7.71
N TYR A 289 10.40 7.94 8.65
CA TYR A 289 11.01 7.83 9.98
C TYR A 289 12.50 7.49 9.89
N PHE A 290 12.85 6.41 9.21
CA PHE A 290 14.23 5.92 9.08
C PHE A 290 15.10 6.77 8.16
N THR A 291 14.49 7.67 7.37
CA THR A 291 15.23 8.67 6.58
C THR A 291 15.43 9.96 7.36
N ALA A 292 14.36 10.53 7.92
CA ALA A 292 14.38 11.84 8.57
C ALA A 292 15.18 11.82 9.87
N PHE A 293 14.99 10.84 10.75
CA PHE A 293 15.67 10.85 12.04
C PHE A 293 17.19 10.70 11.91
N PRO A 294 17.74 9.71 11.18
CA PRO A 294 19.18 9.61 11.02
C PRO A 294 19.79 10.83 10.31
N ALA A 295 19.11 11.40 9.31
CA ALA A 295 19.59 12.61 8.65
C ALA A 295 19.61 13.83 9.61
N LEU A 296 18.60 13.99 10.46
CA LEU A 296 18.50 15.14 11.38
C LEU A 296 19.33 14.96 12.66
N TRP A 297 19.49 13.72 13.13
CA TRP A 297 20.17 13.38 14.37
C TRP A 297 21.47 12.61 14.14
N ARG A 298 22.16 12.90 13.03
CA ARG A 298 23.54 12.44 12.79
C ARG A 298 23.70 10.92 12.96
N GLY A 299 22.83 10.16 12.29
CA GLY A 299 22.84 8.70 12.32
C GLY A 299 22.00 8.05 13.42
N GLN A 300 21.20 8.83 14.17
CA GLN A 300 20.37 8.30 15.25
C GLN A 300 18.88 8.31 14.92
N THR A 301 18.22 7.21 15.27
CA THR A 301 16.76 7.15 15.46
C THR A 301 16.44 7.27 16.96
N PRO A 302 15.19 7.58 17.35
CA PRO A 302 14.77 7.55 18.75
C PRO A 302 15.25 6.32 19.53
N GLY A 303 15.07 5.11 19.00
CA GLY A 303 15.55 3.88 19.64
C GLY A 303 17.07 3.79 19.72
N LYS A 304 17.79 4.15 18.66
CA LYS A 304 19.27 4.16 18.66
C LYS A 304 19.83 5.20 19.63
N ARG A 305 19.18 6.35 19.74
CA ARG A 305 19.54 7.42 20.66
C ARG A 305 19.37 6.99 22.12
N LEU A 306 18.28 6.30 22.44
CA LEU A 306 18.07 5.69 23.77
C LEU A 306 19.16 4.66 24.10
N MET A 307 19.60 3.89 23.10
CA MET A 307 20.67 2.90 23.27
C MET A 307 22.10 3.48 23.17
N GLY A 308 22.24 4.79 22.98
CA GLY A 308 23.54 5.46 22.88
C GLY A 308 24.38 5.03 21.67
N ILE A 309 23.73 4.58 20.59
CA ILE A 309 24.37 4.11 19.36
C ILE A 309 24.01 5.00 18.17
N ARG A 310 24.84 4.99 17.13
CA ARG A 310 24.56 5.71 15.88
C ARG A 310 25.17 5.04 14.67
N VAL A 311 24.61 5.38 13.52
CA VAL A 311 25.03 4.93 12.21
C VAL A 311 25.93 5.98 11.58
N ILE A 312 27.09 5.56 11.08
CA ILE A 312 28.06 6.42 10.40
C ILE A 312 28.48 5.74 9.11
N GLN A 313 28.80 6.52 8.08
CA GLN A 313 29.34 6.01 6.84
C GLN A 313 30.79 5.54 7.02
N LEU A 314 31.22 4.58 6.23
CA LEU A 314 32.59 4.05 6.33
C LEU A 314 33.67 5.09 5.99
N ASP A 315 33.29 6.19 5.34
CA ASP A 315 34.12 7.36 5.06
C ASP A 315 34.23 8.34 6.26
N GLY A 316 33.68 7.98 7.43
CA GLY A 316 33.73 8.80 8.64
C GLY A 316 32.72 9.95 8.67
N THR A 317 31.87 10.10 7.65
CA THR A 317 30.88 11.17 7.61
C THR A 317 29.54 10.78 8.23
N TYR A 318 28.74 11.79 8.59
CA TYR A 318 27.39 11.57 9.10
C TYR A 318 26.41 11.33 7.95
N MET A 319 25.42 10.46 8.21
CA MET A 319 24.38 10.10 7.26
C MET A 319 23.63 11.31 6.66
N SER A 320 23.62 11.45 5.33
CA SER A 320 22.70 12.35 4.65
C SER A 320 21.28 11.75 4.55
N ALA A 321 20.31 12.54 4.07
CA ALA A 321 18.97 12.05 3.80
C ALA A 321 18.96 10.95 2.73
N TRP A 322 19.76 11.10 1.67
CA TRP A 322 19.83 10.11 0.60
C TRP A 322 20.48 8.81 1.09
N ASP A 323 21.55 8.90 1.88
CA ASP A 323 22.21 7.73 2.48
C ASP A 323 21.26 7.00 3.43
N SER A 324 20.49 7.77 4.22
CA SER A 324 19.54 7.22 5.18
C SER A 324 18.40 6.48 4.47
N PHE A 325 17.92 7.02 3.34
CA PHE A 325 16.92 6.39 2.50
C PHE A 325 17.45 5.12 1.83
N GLY A 326 18.66 5.15 1.27
CA GLY A 326 19.32 3.96 0.72
C GLY A 326 19.49 2.85 1.77
N ARG A 327 19.87 3.23 2.99
CA ARG A 327 19.97 2.31 4.13
C ARG A 327 18.63 1.78 4.59
N TYR A 328 17.57 2.58 4.52
CA TYR A 328 16.21 2.11 4.76
C TYR A 328 15.82 1.00 3.78
N GLY A 329 16.13 1.15 2.49
CA GLY A 329 15.91 0.10 1.48
C GLY A 329 16.58 -1.23 1.84
N GLY A 330 17.76 -1.18 2.48
CA GLY A 330 18.45 -2.36 3.00
C GLY A 330 17.67 -3.14 4.07
N TYR A 331 16.78 -2.51 4.84
CA TYR A 331 15.89 -3.23 5.77
C TYR A 331 14.87 -4.09 5.00
N GLY A 332 14.38 -3.61 3.86
CA GLY A 332 13.54 -4.40 2.96
C GLY A 332 14.25 -5.67 2.47
N ALA A 333 15.51 -5.56 2.08
CA ALA A 333 16.34 -6.72 1.74
C ALA A 333 16.54 -7.68 2.93
N GLY A 334 16.66 -7.16 4.15
CA GLY A 334 16.69 -7.94 5.38
C GLY A 334 15.42 -8.77 5.60
N PHE A 335 14.24 -8.20 5.31
CA PHE A 335 12.98 -8.94 5.35
C PHE A 335 12.88 -9.97 4.21
N ALA A 336 13.26 -9.60 2.99
CA ALA A 336 13.24 -10.49 1.83
C ALA A 336 14.13 -11.73 2.01
N THR A 337 15.19 -11.63 2.81
CA THR A 337 16.07 -12.75 3.17
C THR A 337 15.59 -13.55 4.39
N GLY A 338 14.32 -13.40 4.80
CA GLY A 338 13.75 -14.12 5.94
C GLY A 338 14.40 -13.74 7.28
N LEU A 339 14.75 -12.46 7.45
CA LEU A 339 15.49 -11.90 8.59
C LEU A 339 16.95 -12.34 8.73
N LEU A 340 17.44 -13.28 7.91
CA LEU A 340 18.83 -13.73 7.93
C LEU A 340 19.79 -12.53 7.76
N GLY A 341 19.46 -11.60 6.86
CA GLY A 341 20.25 -10.38 6.67
C GLY A 341 20.43 -9.53 7.93
N PHE A 342 19.48 -9.55 8.86
CA PHE A 342 19.62 -8.88 10.17
C PHE A 342 20.49 -9.68 11.14
N PHE A 343 20.36 -11.01 11.13
CA PHE A 343 21.15 -11.91 11.98
C PHE A 343 22.64 -11.92 11.62
N GLN A 344 23.03 -11.45 10.43
CA GLN A 344 24.43 -11.32 10.01
C GLN A 344 25.34 -10.66 11.05
N ILE A 345 24.80 -9.74 11.84
CA ILE A 345 25.48 -9.10 12.96
C ILE A 345 26.16 -10.05 13.97
N TYR A 346 25.66 -11.28 14.13
CA TYR A 346 26.20 -12.23 15.11
C TYR A 346 27.50 -12.89 14.64
N TRP A 347 27.66 -13.09 13.33
CA TRP A 347 28.85 -13.75 12.77
C TRP A 347 29.77 -12.81 12.00
N ASP A 348 29.25 -11.71 11.45
CA ASP A 348 30.04 -10.69 10.76
C ASP A 348 31.11 -10.08 11.68
N SER A 349 32.33 -9.92 11.18
CA SER A 349 33.47 -9.44 11.98
C SER A 349 33.23 -8.02 12.50
N ASN A 350 32.67 -7.14 11.67
CA ASN A 350 32.39 -5.74 12.03
C ASN A 350 30.95 -5.51 12.50
N ARG A 351 30.25 -6.59 12.88
CA ARG A 351 28.86 -6.55 13.35
C ARG A 351 27.93 -5.79 12.39
N GLN A 352 28.19 -5.87 11.08
CA GLN A 352 27.34 -5.28 10.06
C GLN A 352 26.18 -6.22 9.72
N ALA A 353 24.98 -5.66 9.62
CA ALA A 353 23.83 -6.33 9.03
C ALA A 353 23.74 -6.00 7.54
N ILE A 354 22.84 -6.66 6.81
CA ILE A 354 22.70 -6.49 5.35
C ILE A 354 22.47 -5.04 4.94
N GLN A 355 21.67 -4.30 5.70
CA GLN A 355 21.41 -2.87 5.45
C GLN A 355 22.65 -2.00 5.66
N ASP A 356 23.56 -2.41 6.55
CA ASP A 356 24.78 -1.65 6.78
C ASP A 356 25.77 -1.85 5.64
N LYS A 357 25.84 -3.08 5.11
CA LYS A 357 26.69 -3.45 3.97
C LYS A 357 26.24 -2.79 2.69
N ILE A 358 24.94 -2.82 2.40
CA ILE A 358 24.36 -2.20 1.19
C ILE A 358 24.66 -0.71 1.14
N SER A 359 24.69 -0.03 2.29
CA SER A 359 24.87 1.41 2.37
C SER A 359 26.27 1.85 2.77
N ALA A 360 27.24 0.92 2.86
CA ALA A 360 28.59 1.20 3.35
C ALA A 360 28.55 2.03 4.67
N THR A 361 27.90 1.47 5.69
CA THR A 361 27.79 2.09 7.02
C THR A 361 28.22 1.14 8.12
N VAL A 362 28.49 1.70 9.30
CA VAL A 362 28.78 0.96 10.53
C VAL A 362 28.00 1.58 11.70
N VAL A 363 27.73 0.79 12.73
CA VAL A 363 27.02 1.25 13.93
C VAL A 363 27.97 1.26 15.12
N ILE A 364 28.27 2.45 15.62
CA ILE A 364 29.18 2.66 16.76
C ILE A 364 28.41 3.04 18.01
N LYS A 365 29.07 2.90 19.16
CA LYS A 365 28.65 3.49 20.44
C LYS A 365 29.22 4.90 20.58
N GLY A 366 28.38 5.85 20.98
CA GLY A 366 28.80 7.24 21.21
C GLY A 366 28.98 8.05 19.92
N ASP A 367 29.95 8.96 19.95
CA ASP A 367 30.20 9.94 18.90
C ASP A 367 31.51 9.65 18.14
N LEU A 368 31.59 10.19 16.91
CA LEU A 368 32.84 10.31 16.15
C LEU A 368 33.82 11.19 16.91
#